data_AF-A0AAE7H9N2-F1
#
_entry.id   AF-A0AAE7H9N2-F1
#
_cell.length_a   1.000
_cell.length_b   1.000
_cell.length_c   1.000
_cell.angle_alpha   90.00
_cell.angle_beta   90.00
_cell.angle_gamma   90.00
#
_symmetry.space_group_name_H-M   'P 1'
#
loop_
_entity.id
_entity.type
_entity.pdbx_description
1 polymer ?
#
loop_
_entity_poly.entity_id
_entity_poly.type
_entity_poly.pdbx_seq_one_letter_code
_entity_poly.pdbx_strand_id
1 'polypeptide(L)'
;MKELEAIGTKALRARVFSQSVAMAFEVNVDISRSADNSAFISEAEKYYLTLQFAPPADNREYGWNSEGSILMKLSQNEAMALASVFLRIKPTLKIEKRKTTHRTHQAYKNITIGPNDRGGLLVTSGIVPVERGSFKPINYNLPVTQMDCVSTGLFLLGFLTLKMPWVSSESIITALRLSESKSCQ
;
A
#
# COMPACT_ATOMS: atom_id res chain seq x y z
N MET A 1 -3.01 -23.76 5.95
CA MET A 1 -4.28 -23.86 5.20
C MET A 1 -5.55 -23.85 6.06
N LYS A 2 -5.53 -24.16 7.37
CA LYS A 2 -6.74 -24.11 8.23
C LYS A 2 -7.04 -22.76 8.91
N GLU A 3 -6.12 -21.79 8.90
CA GLU A 3 -6.34 -20.50 9.59
C GLU A 3 -7.00 -19.42 8.70
N LEU A 4 -6.95 -19.57 7.37
CA LEU A 4 -7.60 -18.63 6.45
C LEU A 4 -9.12 -18.85 6.37
N GLU A 5 -9.61 -20.06 6.68
CA GLU A 5 -11.05 -20.37 6.70
C GLU A 5 -11.76 -19.93 7.99
N ALA A 6 -11.00 -19.61 9.06
CA ALA A 6 -11.57 -19.16 10.34
C ALA A 6 -11.97 -17.67 10.34
N ILE A 7 -11.54 -16.90 9.34
CA ILE A 7 -11.83 -15.46 9.21
C ILE A 7 -12.81 -15.30 8.05
N GLY A 8 -14.08 -15.64 8.29
CA GLY A 8 -15.13 -15.59 7.27
C GLY A 8 -15.04 -14.31 6.42
N THR A 9 -14.74 -14.47 5.13
CA THR A 9 -14.93 -13.51 4.02
C THR A 9 -14.64 -12.03 4.31
N LYS A 10 -13.77 -11.71 5.27
CA LYS A 10 -13.41 -10.32 5.60
C LYS A 10 -12.14 -9.99 4.83
N ALA A 11 -12.27 -9.09 3.86
CA ALA A 11 -11.13 -8.50 3.18
C ALA A 11 -10.09 -8.03 4.20
N LEU A 12 -8.89 -8.60 4.13
CA LEU A 12 -7.75 -8.25 4.96
C LEU A 12 -7.29 -6.85 4.57
N ARG A 13 -7.51 -5.89 5.47
CA ARG A 13 -7.27 -4.48 5.21
C ARG A 13 -6.62 -3.78 6.40
N ALA A 14 -5.67 -2.91 6.13
CA ALA A 14 -5.16 -1.92 7.08
C ALA A 14 -5.65 -0.53 6.67
N ARG A 15 -6.16 0.27 7.61
CA ARG A 15 -6.72 1.59 7.33
C ARG A 15 -6.14 2.64 8.27
N VAL A 16 -5.89 3.82 7.73
CA VAL A 16 -5.48 5.01 8.49
C VAL A 16 -6.42 6.14 8.11
N PHE A 17 -6.94 6.83 9.11
CA PHE A 17 -7.96 7.86 8.93
C PHE A 17 -7.45 9.22 9.40
N SER A 18 -7.77 10.26 8.64
CA SER A 18 -7.59 11.66 9.05
C SER A 18 -8.80 12.49 8.61
N GLN A 19 -8.94 13.70 9.12
CA GLN A 19 -10.08 14.56 8.81
C GLN A 19 -10.22 14.86 7.30
N SER A 20 -9.11 14.90 6.56
CA SER A 20 -9.08 15.33 5.16
C SER A 20 -8.85 14.19 4.15
N VAL A 21 -8.45 13.01 4.60
CA VAL A 21 -8.18 11.85 3.74
C VAL A 21 -8.08 10.56 4.56
N ALA A 22 -8.48 9.44 3.98
CA ALA A 22 -8.17 8.10 4.49
C ALA A 22 -7.25 7.34 3.54
N MET A 23 -6.47 6.42 4.09
CA MET A 23 -5.63 5.49 3.36
C MET A 23 -6.03 4.06 3.72
N ALA A 24 -6.02 3.16 2.74
CA ALA A 24 -6.23 1.74 2.95
C ALA A 24 -5.22 0.91 2.16
N PHE A 25 -4.68 -0.12 2.79
CA PHE A 25 -4.05 -1.25 2.13
C PHE A 25 -5.01 -2.43 2.13
N GLU A 26 -5.16 -3.12 1.01
CA GLU A 26 -6.07 -4.25 0.89
C GLU A 26 -5.42 -5.41 0.13
N VAL A 27 -5.49 -6.60 0.73
CA VAL A 27 -5.10 -7.84 0.05
C VAL A 27 -6.29 -8.33 -0.75
N ASN A 28 -6.07 -8.48 -2.04
CA ASN A 28 -7.07 -8.90 -3.02
C ASN A 28 -6.68 -10.24 -3.63
N VAL A 29 -7.68 -10.99 -4.11
CA VAL A 29 -7.47 -12.20 -4.90
C VAL A 29 -7.62 -11.88 -6.38
N ASP A 30 -6.67 -12.33 -7.18
CA ASP A 30 -6.73 -12.27 -8.63
C ASP A 30 -7.68 -13.36 -9.12
N ILE A 31 -8.91 -12.97 -9.44
CA ILE A 31 -9.99 -13.88 -9.88
C ILE A 31 -9.59 -14.63 -11.16
N SER A 32 -8.74 -14.03 -12.01
CA SER A 32 -8.26 -14.70 -13.22
C SER A 32 -7.34 -15.90 -12.91
N ARG A 33 -6.74 -15.91 -11.72
CA ARG A 33 -5.83 -16.95 -11.23
C ARG A 33 -6.40 -17.77 -10.09
N SER A 34 -7.58 -17.41 -9.57
CA SER A 34 -8.14 -18.06 -8.38
C SER A 34 -8.55 -19.50 -8.63
N ALA A 35 -8.97 -19.81 -9.86
CA ALA A 35 -9.32 -21.17 -10.30
C ALA A 35 -8.14 -21.94 -10.92
N ASP A 36 -7.00 -21.28 -11.12
CA ASP A 36 -5.81 -21.90 -11.69
C ASP A 36 -5.06 -22.67 -10.58
N ASN A 37 -5.21 -23.99 -10.62
CA ASN A 37 -4.52 -24.93 -9.75
C ASN A 37 -3.36 -25.63 -10.49
N SER A 38 -2.86 -25.04 -11.57
CA SER A 38 -1.68 -25.57 -12.25
C SER A 38 -0.47 -25.54 -11.32
N ALA A 39 0.45 -26.50 -11.51
CA ALA A 39 1.71 -26.56 -10.76
C ALA A 39 2.62 -25.34 -10.98
N PHE A 40 2.25 -24.43 -11.89
CA PHE A 40 3.02 -23.26 -12.27
C PHE A 40 2.61 -21.98 -11.54
N ILE A 41 1.45 -21.97 -10.87
CA ILE A 41 0.99 -20.80 -10.09
C ILE A 41 0.97 -21.18 -8.61
N SER A 42 1.83 -20.53 -7.84
CA SER A 42 1.81 -20.69 -6.39
C SER A 42 0.57 -20.02 -5.79
N GLU A 43 0.04 -20.57 -4.69
CA GLU A 43 -1.10 -19.97 -3.97
C GLU A 43 -0.83 -18.50 -3.62
N ALA A 44 0.42 -18.17 -3.26
CA ALA A 44 0.88 -16.82 -2.99
C ALA A 44 0.66 -15.86 -4.18
N GLU A 45 0.82 -16.32 -5.42
CA GLU A 45 0.66 -15.51 -6.64
C GLU A 45 -0.79 -15.12 -6.94
N LYS A 46 -1.76 -15.81 -6.34
CA LYS A 46 -3.18 -15.47 -6.45
C LYS A 46 -3.52 -14.18 -5.70
N TYR A 47 -2.68 -13.74 -4.76
CA TYR A 47 -2.95 -12.53 -3.98
C TYR A 47 -2.23 -11.31 -4.55
N TYR A 48 -2.80 -10.12 -4.42
CA TYR A 48 -2.10 -8.87 -4.71
C TYR A 48 -2.51 -7.78 -3.73
N LEU A 49 -1.64 -6.78 -3.58
CA LEU A 49 -1.86 -5.68 -2.66
C LEU A 49 -2.29 -4.43 -3.43
N THR A 50 -3.32 -3.75 -2.95
CA THR A 50 -3.67 -2.40 -3.40
C THR A 50 -3.43 -1.39 -2.29
N LEU A 51 -3.14 -0.17 -2.70
CA LEU A 51 -3.11 1.02 -1.86
C LEU A 51 -4.13 2.01 -2.40
N GLN A 52 -5.00 2.50 -1.53
CA GLN A 52 -6.04 3.44 -1.87
C GLN A 52 -6.01 4.66 -0.95
N PHE A 53 -6.24 5.85 -1.51
CA PHE A 53 -6.53 7.07 -0.78
C PHE A 53 -7.95 7.53 -1.13
N ALA A 54 -8.68 8.02 -0.14
CA ALA A 54 -10.06 8.47 -0.32
C ALA A 54 -10.30 9.81 0.39
N PRO A 55 -10.94 10.79 -0.29
CA PRO A 55 -11.37 12.02 0.37
C PRO A 55 -12.51 11.73 1.36
N PRO A 56 -12.77 12.63 2.32
CA PRO A 56 -13.98 12.58 3.12
C PRO A 56 -15.21 12.64 2.21
N ALA A 57 -16.24 11.90 2.61
CA ALA A 57 -17.57 11.95 2.05
C ALA A 57 -18.56 12.46 3.10
N ASP A 58 -19.83 12.60 2.71
CA ASP A 58 -20.90 12.92 3.64
C ASP A 58 -21.02 11.82 4.74
N ASN A 59 -21.62 12.18 5.87
CA ASN A 59 -21.89 11.24 6.99
C ASN A 59 -20.66 10.62 7.68
N ARG A 60 -19.52 11.34 7.73
CA ARG A 60 -18.27 10.86 8.38
C ARG A 60 -17.68 9.61 7.71
N GLU A 61 -18.03 9.36 6.46
CA GLU A 61 -17.44 8.30 5.65
C GLU A 61 -16.34 8.84 4.73
N TYR A 62 -15.76 7.95 3.93
CA TYR A 62 -14.78 8.31 2.91
C TYR A 62 -15.24 7.82 1.55
N GLY A 63 -15.05 8.66 0.53
CA GLY A 63 -15.44 8.40 -0.84
C GLY A 63 -14.47 7.44 -1.53
N TRP A 64 -14.39 6.18 -1.09
CA TRP A 64 -13.48 5.17 -1.65
C TRP A 64 -13.66 4.97 -3.16
N ASN A 65 -14.88 5.14 -3.68
CA ASN A 65 -15.19 5.01 -5.11
C ASN A 65 -15.41 6.38 -5.79
N SER A 66 -15.08 7.49 -5.12
CA SER A 66 -15.29 8.84 -5.63
C SER A 66 -14.28 9.24 -6.72
N GLU A 67 -14.52 10.37 -7.38
CA GLU A 67 -13.59 10.99 -8.34
C GLU A 67 -12.24 11.35 -7.74
N GLY A 68 -12.25 11.71 -6.46
CA GLY A 68 -11.04 12.04 -5.71
C GLY A 68 -10.22 10.83 -5.27
N SER A 69 -10.76 9.61 -5.36
CA SER A 69 -10.04 8.43 -4.86
C SER A 69 -8.80 8.11 -5.70
N ILE A 70 -7.68 7.75 -5.06
CA ILE A 70 -6.46 7.30 -5.75
C ILE A 70 -6.29 5.83 -5.43
N LEU A 71 -6.39 4.94 -6.42
CA LEU A 71 -6.18 3.49 -6.25
C LEU A 71 -4.98 3.02 -7.05
N MET A 72 -4.10 2.21 -6.45
CA MET A 72 -2.97 1.60 -7.15
C MET A 72 -2.71 0.16 -6.70
N LYS A 73 -2.41 -0.72 -7.67
CA LYS A 73 -1.88 -2.07 -7.41
C LYS A 73 -0.38 -1.98 -7.16
N LEU A 74 0.08 -2.50 -6.03
CA LEU A 74 1.48 -2.47 -5.63
C LEU A 74 2.22 -3.68 -6.19
N SER A 75 3.43 -3.43 -6.69
CA SER A 75 4.41 -4.49 -6.93
C SER A 75 4.97 -4.97 -5.58
N GLN A 76 5.59 -6.16 -5.58
CA GLN A 76 6.24 -6.69 -4.39
C GLN A 76 7.36 -5.77 -3.89
N ASN A 77 8.13 -5.16 -4.80
CA ASN A 77 9.19 -4.21 -4.43
C ASN A 77 8.64 -2.95 -3.75
N GLU A 78 7.50 -2.43 -4.21
CA GLU A 78 6.85 -1.30 -3.56
C GLU A 78 6.27 -1.68 -2.21
N ALA A 79 5.69 -2.88 -2.09
CA ALA A 79 5.22 -3.39 -0.80
C ALA A 79 6.38 -3.54 0.21
N MET A 80 7.55 -4.02 -0.24
CA MET A 80 8.77 -4.07 0.58
C MET A 80 9.25 -2.67 0.98
N ALA A 81 9.31 -1.73 0.04
CA ALA A 81 9.74 -0.36 0.32
C ALA A 81 8.80 0.35 1.30
N LEU A 82 7.49 0.14 1.16
CA LEU A 82 6.49 0.64 2.10
C LEU A 82 6.65 -0.02 3.47
N ALA A 83 6.81 -1.34 3.53
CA ALA A 83 7.05 -2.05 4.79
C ALA A 83 8.28 -1.50 5.52
N SER A 84 9.38 -1.28 4.80
CA SER A 84 10.60 -0.68 5.38
C SER A 84 10.35 0.69 6.01
N VAL A 85 9.57 1.55 5.37
CA VAL A 85 9.29 2.89 5.93
C VAL A 85 8.32 2.84 7.10
N PHE A 86 7.23 2.07 6.99
CA PHE A 86 6.26 1.94 8.08
C PHE A 86 6.83 1.25 9.32
N LEU A 87 7.74 0.28 9.14
CA LEU A 87 8.51 -0.36 10.22
C LEU A 87 9.73 0.46 10.69
N ARG A 88 9.93 1.67 10.17
CA ARG A 88 11.04 2.58 10.52
C ARG A 88 12.44 2.03 10.25
N ILE A 89 12.56 1.07 9.33
CA ILE A 89 13.85 0.58 8.82
C ILE A 89 14.44 1.59 7.84
N LYS A 90 13.57 2.22 7.03
CA LYS A 90 13.92 3.26 6.06
C LYS A 90 13.31 4.61 6.49
N PRO A 91 14.04 5.74 6.42
CA PRO A 91 13.52 7.02 6.88
C PRO A 91 12.46 7.63 5.95
N THR A 92 12.59 7.43 4.65
CA THR A 92 11.72 8.05 3.64
C THR A 92 11.49 7.14 2.43
N LEU A 93 10.35 7.29 1.77
CA LEU A 93 10.05 6.65 0.49
C LEU A 93 9.57 7.69 -0.51
N LYS A 94 10.01 7.56 -1.76
CA LYS A 94 9.48 8.30 -2.91
C LYS A 94 9.19 7.34 -4.05
N ILE A 95 7.95 7.34 -4.52
CA ILE A 95 7.51 6.69 -5.75
C ILE A 95 7.01 7.84 -6.63
N GLU A 96 7.76 8.20 -7.66
CA GLU A 96 7.45 9.35 -8.52
C GLU A 96 7.22 8.91 -9.96
N LYS A 97 6.35 9.65 -10.65
CA LYS A 97 6.05 9.49 -12.09
C LYS A 97 5.67 8.06 -12.47
N ARG A 98 5.05 7.31 -11.55
CA ARG A 98 4.56 5.97 -11.85
C ARG A 98 3.37 6.08 -12.80
N LYS A 99 3.56 5.67 -14.06
CA LYS A 99 2.51 5.69 -15.07
C LYS A 99 1.48 4.61 -14.76
N THR A 100 0.22 5.01 -14.62
CA THR A 100 -0.93 4.14 -14.33
C THR A 100 -2.17 4.68 -15.04
N THR A 101 -3.33 4.14 -14.72
CA THR A 101 -4.63 4.70 -15.07
C THR A 101 -5.31 5.31 -13.84
N HIS A 102 -6.03 6.41 -14.06
CA HIS A 102 -7.04 6.95 -13.16
C HIS A 102 -8.38 6.88 -13.87
N ARG A 103 -9.26 5.98 -13.42
CA ARG A 103 -10.49 5.64 -14.15
C ARG A 103 -10.16 5.25 -15.59
N THR A 104 -10.54 6.08 -16.56
CA THR A 104 -10.33 5.90 -17.99
C THR A 104 -9.14 6.68 -18.55
N HIS A 105 -8.47 7.52 -17.73
CA HIS A 105 -7.39 8.40 -18.19
C HIS A 105 -6.00 7.90 -17.76
N GLN A 106 -4.99 8.12 -18.60
CA GLN A 106 -3.61 7.88 -18.20
C GLN A 106 -3.17 8.93 -17.16
N ALA A 107 -2.52 8.47 -16.09
CA ALA A 107 -2.11 9.33 -14.99
C ALA A 107 -0.75 8.92 -14.42
N TYR A 108 -0.01 9.89 -13.90
CA TYR A 108 1.13 9.64 -13.04
C TYR A 108 0.69 9.66 -11.58
N LYS A 109 1.00 8.61 -10.83
CA LYS A 109 0.81 8.55 -9.38
C LYS A 109 2.14 8.79 -8.67
N ASN A 110 2.10 9.63 -7.65
CA ASN A 110 3.24 10.00 -6.82
C ASN A 110 2.91 9.69 -5.37
N ILE A 111 3.84 9.06 -4.65
CA ILE A 111 3.76 8.86 -3.20
C ILE A 111 5.09 9.29 -2.59
N THR A 112 5.00 10.13 -1.57
CA THR A 112 6.14 10.51 -0.73
C THR A 112 5.80 10.22 0.71
N ILE A 113 6.69 9.54 1.43
CA ILE A 113 6.55 9.25 2.85
C ILE A 113 7.80 9.72 3.57
N GLY A 114 7.63 10.42 4.67
CA GLY A 114 8.71 10.85 5.54
C GLY A 114 8.26 11.07 6.98
N PRO A 115 9.18 11.34 7.91
CA PRO A 115 8.84 11.66 9.29
C PRO A 115 7.98 12.92 9.36
N ASN A 116 7.09 12.98 10.35
CA ASN A 116 6.35 14.20 10.69
C ASN A 116 6.78 14.74 12.06
N ASP A 117 6.43 15.99 12.37
CA ASP A 117 6.83 16.67 13.61
C ASP A 117 6.22 16.06 14.89
N ARG A 118 5.27 15.13 14.74
CA ARG A 118 4.57 14.44 15.83
C ARG A 118 5.10 13.03 16.09
N GLY A 119 6.28 12.71 15.55
CA GLY A 119 6.93 11.40 15.67
C GLY A 119 6.31 10.29 14.82
N GLY A 120 5.28 10.59 14.03
CA GLY A 120 4.63 9.70 13.09
C GLY A 120 5.26 9.76 11.68
N LEU A 121 4.46 9.49 10.66
CA LEU A 121 4.81 9.69 9.25
C LEU A 121 3.86 10.71 8.61
N LEU A 122 4.33 11.40 7.59
CA LEU A 122 3.49 12.14 6.66
C LEU A 122 3.51 11.38 5.33
N VAL A 123 2.33 10.95 4.88
CA VAL A 123 2.13 10.30 3.59
C VAL A 123 1.49 11.32 2.65
N THR A 124 2.24 11.75 1.65
CA THR A 124 1.74 12.58 0.55
C THR A 124 1.43 11.69 -0.65
N SER A 125 0.19 11.74 -1.14
CA SER A 125 -0.24 11.01 -2.34
C SER A 125 -0.74 12.00 -3.37
N GLY A 126 -0.25 11.89 -4.60
CA GLY A 126 -0.64 12.75 -5.70
C GLY A 126 -0.97 11.96 -6.95
N ILE A 127 -1.90 12.48 -7.74
CA ILE A 127 -2.20 11.97 -9.07
C ILE A 127 -2.36 13.13 -10.03
N VAL A 128 -1.65 13.04 -11.16
CA VAL A 128 -1.65 14.05 -12.21
C VAL A 128 -1.97 13.39 -13.54
N PRO A 129 -2.79 14.01 -14.40
CA PRO A 129 -3.07 13.45 -15.71
C PRO A 129 -1.82 13.51 -16.60
N VAL A 130 -1.64 12.52 -17.47
CA VAL A 130 -0.57 12.55 -18.48
C VAL A 130 -0.91 13.60 -19.55
N GLU A 131 -2.16 13.63 -19.98
CA GLU A 131 -2.69 14.62 -20.91
C GLU A 131 -3.29 15.80 -20.16
N ARG A 132 -2.91 17.03 -20.52
CA ARG A 132 -3.42 18.22 -19.83
C ARG A 132 -4.93 18.33 -20.05
N GLY A 133 -5.65 18.57 -18.96
CA GLY A 133 -7.10 18.81 -18.99
C GLY A 133 -7.98 17.56 -18.83
N SER A 134 -7.42 16.34 -18.82
CA SER A 134 -8.22 15.12 -18.66
C SER A 134 -8.92 15.02 -17.30
N PHE A 135 -8.29 15.50 -16.22
CA PHE A 135 -8.91 15.71 -14.92
C PHE A 135 -8.09 16.69 -14.07
N LYS A 136 -8.67 17.21 -12.99
CA LYS A 136 -7.95 18.08 -12.05
C LYS A 136 -6.97 17.27 -11.20
N PRO A 137 -5.68 17.66 -11.12
CA PRO A 137 -4.73 17.01 -10.22
C PRO A 137 -5.26 16.88 -8.79
N ILE A 138 -5.05 15.72 -8.17
CA ILE A 138 -5.43 15.47 -6.77
C ILE A 138 -4.16 15.30 -5.96
N ASN A 139 -4.12 15.91 -4.78
CA ASN A 139 -3.02 15.77 -3.83
C ASN A 139 -3.58 15.68 -2.41
N TYR A 140 -3.13 14.66 -1.68
CA TYR A 140 -3.50 14.39 -0.30
C TYR A 140 -2.27 14.38 0.59
N ASN A 141 -2.43 14.96 1.78
CA ASN A 141 -1.45 14.88 2.86
C ASN A 141 -2.11 14.17 4.04
N LEU A 142 -1.64 12.98 4.35
CA LEU A 142 -2.14 12.14 5.43
C LEU A 142 -1.10 12.06 6.56
N PRO A 143 -1.34 12.70 7.72
CA PRO A 143 -0.56 12.41 8.91
C PRO A 143 -0.93 11.00 9.43
N VAL A 144 0.09 10.19 9.68
CA VAL A 144 -0.03 8.84 10.23
C VAL A 144 0.57 8.85 11.64
N THR A 145 -0.17 8.33 12.61
CA THR A 145 0.30 8.26 14.00
C THR A 145 1.38 7.18 14.19
N GLN A 146 2.12 7.21 15.29
CA GLN A 146 3.12 6.18 15.59
C GLN A 146 2.53 4.77 15.63
N MET A 147 1.37 4.61 16.26
CA MET A 147 0.69 3.31 16.36
C MET A 147 0.20 2.83 14.99
N ASP A 148 -0.34 3.74 14.17
CA ASP A 148 -0.76 3.41 12.80
C ASP A 148 0.44 3.04 11.92
N CYS A 149 1.62 3.62 12.17
CA CYS A 149 2.84 3.19 11.47
C CYS A 149 3.15 1.72 11.76
N VAL A 150 3.13 1.34 13.05
CA VAL A 150 3.43 -0.03 13.47
C VAL A 150 2.40 -1.01 12.92
N SER A 151 1.10 -0.73 13.08
CA SER A 151 0.04 -1.62 12.60
C SER A 151 0.07 -1.79 11.08
N THR A 152 0.29 -0.70 10.34
CA THR A 152 0.44 -0.73 8.87
C THR A 152 1.69 -1.49 8.45
N GLY A 153 2.82 -1.27 9.14
CA GLY A 153 4.07 -1.97 8.86
C GLY A 153 3.97 -3.49 9.08
N LEU A 154 3.34 -3.91 10.19
CA LEU A 154 3.09 -5.32 10.49
C LEU A 154 2.12 -5.96 9.48
N PHE A 155 1.08 -5.23 9.05
CA PHE A 155 0.18 -5.70 8.00
C PHE A 155 0.93 -5.95 6.68
N LEU A 156 1.78 -4.99 6.26
CA LEU A 156 2.60 -5.14 5.06
C LEU A 156 3.58 -6.30 5.18
N LEU A 157 4.19 -6.51 6.35
CA LEU A 157 5.06 -7.66 6.62
C LEU A 157 4.30 -8.98 6.55
N GLY A 158 3.06 -9.02 7.05
CA GLY A 158 2.17 -10.18 6.91
C GLY A 158 1.90 -10.53 5.46
N PHE A 159 1.61 -9.53 4.62
CA PHE A 159 1.46 -9.72 3.17
C PHE A 159 2.77 -10.23 2.51
N LEU A 160 3.93 -9.69 2.89
CA LEU A 160 5.21 -10.15 2.36
C LEU A 160 5.52 -11.60 2.76
N THR A 161 5.15 -12.00 3.98
CA THR A 161 5.29 -13.38 4.46
C THR A 161 4.37 -14.32 3.67
N LEU A 162 3.15 -13.89 3.35
CA LEU A 162 2.25 -14.62 2.44
C LEU A 162 2.88 -14.80 1.04
N LYS A 163 3.57 -13.76 0.54
CA LYS A 163 4.27 -13.79 -0.75
C LYS A 163 5.55 -14.63 -0.77
N MET A 164 6.17 -14.84 0.39
CA MET A 164 7.43 -15.55 0.53
C MET A 164 7.31 -16.63 1.63
N PRO A 165 6.49 -17.68 1.43
CA PRO A 165 6.12 -18.63 2.48
C PRO A 165 7.30 -19.44 3.04
N TRP A 166 8.42 -19.50 2.32
CA TRP A 166 9.64 -20.21 2.72
C TRP A 166 10.63 -19.33 3.50
N VAL A 167 10.32 -18.05 3.67
CA VAL A 167 11.20 -17.07 4.32
C VAL A 167 10.54 -16.61 5.62
N SER A 168 11.25 -16.72 6.74
CA SER A 168 10.73 -16.21 8.01
C SER A 168 10.59 -14.69 7.98
N SER A 169 9.60 -14.16 8.70
CA SER A 169 9.40 -12.71 8.82
C SER A 169 10.63 -11.99 9.38
N GLU A 170 11.38 -12.62 10.29
CA GLU A 170 12.66 -12.14 10.81
C GLU A 170 13.73 -12.05 9.72
N SER A 171 13.80 -13.03 8.81
CA SER A 171 14.71 -13.00 7.68
C SER A 171 14.35 -11.89 6.70
N ILE A 172 13.06 -11.66 6.48
CA ILE A 172 12.57 -10.52 5.67
C ILE A 172 13.01 -9.20 6.31
N ILE A 173 12.74 -8.98 7.61
CA ILE A 173 13.14 -7.77 8.32
C ILE A 173 14.67 -7.57 8.26
N THR A 174 15.44 -8.64 8.46
CA THR A 174 16.90 -8.60 8.41
C THR A 174 17.40 -8.21 7.02
N ALA A 175 16.83 -8.79 5.96
CA ALA A 175 17.16 -8.42 4.59
C ALA A 175 16.85 -6.94 4.30
N LEU A 176 15.70 -6.43 4.76
CA LEU A 176 15.34 -5.00 4.62
C LEU A 176 16.34 -4.09 5.36
N ARG A 177 16.76 -4.46 6.57
CA ARG A 177 17.77 -3.71 7.33
C ARG A 177 19.13 -3.70 6.61
N LEU A 178 19.55 -4.85 6.07
CA LEU A 178 20.80 -4.97 5.32
C LEU A 178 20.77 -4.15 4.02
N SER A 179 19.63 -4.13 3.31
CA SER A 179 19.51 -3.33 2.08
C SER A 179 19.59 -1.83 2.35
N GLU A 180 18.99 -1.36 3.45
CA GLU A 180 19.10 0.07 3.83
C GLU A 180 20.50 0.41 4.37
N SER A 181 21.13 -0.48 5.13
CA SER A 181 22.50 -0.26 5.65
C SER A 181 23.52 -0.06 4.52
N LYS A 182 23.36 -0.77 3.40
CA LYS A 182 24.18 -0.58 2.19
C LYS A 182 23.88 0.71 1.44
N SER A 183 22.69 1.28 1.59
CA SER A 183 22.28 2.51 0.90
C SER A 183 22.79 3.78 1.59
N CYS A 184 23.30 3.67 2.82
CA CYS A 184 23.93 4.76 3.57
C CYS A 184 25.46 4.78 3.46
N GLN A 185 26.05 3.89 2.65
CA GLN A 185 27.47 3.90 2.25
C GLN A 185 27.59 4.53 0.87
#